data_AF-A0A6N9L5I1-F1
#
_entry.id   AF-A0A6N9L5I1-F1
#
_cell.length_a   1.000
_cell.length_b   1.000
_cell.length_c   1.000
_cell.angle_alpha   90.00
_cell.angle_beta   90.00
_cell.angle_gamma   90.00
#
_symmetry.space_group_name_H-M   'P 1'
#
loop_
_entity.id
_entity.type
_entity.pdbx_description
1 polymer ?
#
loop_
_entity_poly.entity_id
_entity_poly.type
_entity_poly.pdbx_seq_one_letter_code
_entity_poly.pdbx_strand_id
1 'polypeptide(L)'
;MKRLLCLLLCSILFVACGTTKEAKKKDTAVVEKQKKKEKEAKKLEEQKKKEEAKKLEEQKQIEEQKKLEEQKKLEEQKKAEEAKRQEEVKRQQAPVAINNNVVAIDAGHQARGNSQLEPIGPGASTQKAKVAGGATGTATRIPEYQTTLNVSLKLRDVLQSRGYKVVMIRTTNDVNISNRERAEMANNAGAGAFIRLHCDGIGNSGVTGASVQEPANGNLYMSAGNVSASQSLGRTVLNHYCSTTGIRNRGMAARNDLSGINWCKTPVCLLEMGFISNGDEDRKLNNSDFQQKIAEGIANGIDAYFGR
;
A
#
# COMPACT_ATOMS: atom_id res chain seq x y z
N MET A 1 44.45 -19.23 30.08
CA MET A 1 45.85 -18.86 30.37
C MET A 1 45.82 -18.03 31.65
N LYS A 2 46.06 -18.63 32.82
CA LYS A 2 47.37 -18.79 33.50
C LYS A 2 48.05 -17.43 33.78
N ARG A 3 48.45 -17.26 35.05
CA ARG A 3 49.49 -16.37 35.63
C ARG A 3 48.93 -15.11 36.32
N LEU A 4 49.35 -14.71 37.52
CA LEU A 4 50.32 -15.19 38.54
C LEU A 4 50.14 -14.22 39.72
N LEU A 5 49.77 -14.67 40.93
CA LEU A 5 50.67 -14.98 42.05
C LEU A 5 51.62 -13.84 42.46
N CYS A 6 51.51 -13.38 43.71
CA CYS A 6 52.59 -13.22 44.70
C CYS A 6 51.99 -12.65 46.00
N LEU A 7 51.76 -13.43 47.06
CA LEU A 7 52.71 -13.85 48.11
C LEU A 7 53.41 -12.66 48.79
N LEU A 8 53.26 -12.48 50.12
CA LEU A 8 54.23 -12.96 51.12
C LEU A 8 54.01 -12.40 52.56
N LEU A 9 54.51 -13.21 53.51
CA LEU A 9 54.98 -12.96 54.90
C LEU A 9 53.99 -13.33 56.02
N CYS A 10 54.11 -14.52 56.60
CA CYS A 10 55.10 -15.05 57.56
C CYS A 10 55.11 -14.36 58.93
N SER A 11 54.57 -15.14 59.87
CA SER A 11 54.81 -15.22 61.31
C SER A 11 56.27 -15.02 61.77
N ILE A 12 56.48 -14.45 62.98
CA ILE A 12 57.15 -15.09 64.14
C ILE A 12 57.75 -14.08 65.17
N LEU A 13 57.41 -14.37 66.44
CA LEU A 13 58.09 -14.19 67.75
C LEU A 13 58.52 -12.83 68.36
N PHE A 14 58.06 -12.72 69.62
CA PHE A 14 58.53 -11.96 70.79
C PHE A 14 60.05 -11.81 70.94
N VAL A 15 60.51 -10.62 71.37
CA VAL A 15 61.51 -10.43 72.47
C VAL A 15 61.24 -9.06 73.14
N ALA A 16 61.55 -9.02 74.43
CA ALA A 16 61.06 -8.13 75.47
C ALA A 16 61.80 -6.79 75.66
N CYS A 17 61.16 -5.97 76.52
CA CYS A 17 61.73 -5.05 77.53
C CYS A 17 62.59 -3.86 77.09
N GLY A 18 62.18 -2.65 77.48
CA GLY A 18 63.01 -1.46 77.44
C GLY A 18 62.20 -0.18 77.58
N THR A 19 62.13 0.35 78.79
CA THR A 19 61.57 1.65 79.15
C THR A 19 62.25 2.79 78.37
N THR A 20 61.49 3.83 77.97
CA THR A 20 61.77 5.24 78.31
C THR A 20 60.81 6.21 77.59
N LYS A 21 60.30 7.15 78.38
CA LYS A 21 59.41 8.24 77.99
C LYS A 21 60.21 9.33 77.24
N GLU A 22 60.37 9.27 75.91
CA GLU A 22 60.74 10.50 75.15
C GLU A 22 60.48 10.47 73.63
N ALA A 23 59.61 9.59 73.13
CA ALA A 23 59.20 9.57 71.70
C ALA A 23 57.75 10.06 71.46
N LYS A 24 57.09 10.70 72.44
CA LYS A 24 55.65 11.03 72.36
C LYS A 24 55.29 12.43 71.83
N LYS A 25 56.27 13.26 71.42
CA LYS A 25 56.01 14.64 70.95
C LYS A 25 56.40 14.95 69.49
N LYS A 26 57.22 14.12 68.83
CA LYS A 26 57.56 14.27 67.39
C LYS A 26 56.67 13.44 66.45
N ASP A 27 56.13 12.31 66.90
CA ASP A 27 55.20 11.48 66.10
C ASP A 27 53.80 12.08 65.96
N THR A 28 53.32 12.83 66.97
CA THR A 28 51.95 13.38 66.97
C THR A 28 51.77 14.48 65.91
N ALA A 29 52.78 15.32 65.69
CA ALA A 29 52.73 16.41 64.71
C ALA A 29 52.83 15.92 63.25
N VAL A 30 53.58 14.84 63.00
CA VAL A 30 53.67 14.20 61.67
C VAL A 30 52.37 13.47 61.33
N VAL A 31 51.78 12.76 62.31
CA VAL A 31 50.50 12.06 62.16
C VAL A 31 49.33 13.05 62.00
N GLU A 32 49.32 14.19 62.69
CA GLU A 32 48.30 15.24 62.48
C GLU A 32 48.42 15.90 61.10
N LYS A 33 49.65 16.14 60.61
CA LYS A 33 49.88 16.72 59.28
C LYS A 33 49.51 15.74 58.15
N GLN A 34 49.76 14.45 58.33
CA GLN A 34 49.27 13.39 57.42
C GLN A 34 47.74 13.26 57.46
N LYS A 35 47.11 13.25 58.64
CA LYS A 35 45.64 13.24 58.77
C LYS A 35 45.00 14.47 58.12
N LYS A 36 45.62 15.65 58.22
CA LYS A 36 45.12 16.88 57.57
C LYS A 36 45.21 16.80 56.04
N LYS A 37 46.33 16.29 55.51
CA LYS A 37 46.50 16.04 54.06
C LYS A 37 45.54 14.98 53.52
N GLU A 38 45.30 13.89 54.23
CA GLU A 38 44.29 12.88 53.85
C GLU A 38 42.87 13.46 53.86
N LYS A 39 42.55 14.33 54.82
CA LYS A 39 41.24 14.99 54.92
C LYS A 39 41.02 15.99 53.78
N GLU A 40 42.07 16.72 53.37
CA GLU A 40 42.06 17.58 52.18
C GLU A 40 41.96 16.76 50.88
N ALA A 41 42.69 15.65 50.77
CA ALA A 41 42.62 14.76 49.62
C ALA A 41 41.22 14.14 49.47
N LYS A 42 40.60 13.68 50.57
CA LYS A 42 39.20 13.20 50.57
C LYS A 42 38.20 14.28 50.17
N LYS A 43 38.37 15.51 50.65
CA LYS A 43 37.52 16.64 50.24
C LYS A 43 37.65 16.92 48.74
N LEU A 44 38.88 16.91 48.21
CA LEU A 44 39.13 17.15 46.79
C LEU A 44 38.55 16.02 45.91
N GLU A 45 38.64 14.76 46.36
CA GLU A 45 38.05 13.61 45.68
C GLU A 45 36.51 13.67 45.70
N GLU A 46 35.90 14.06 46.83
CA GLU A 46 34.45 14.26 46.93
C GLU A 46 33.97 15.40 46.02
N GLN A 47 34.76 16.46 45.90
CA GLN A 47 34.48 17.59 45.03
C GLN A 47 34.57 17.21 43.54
N LYS A 48 35.57 16.42 43.16
CA LYS A 48 35.68 15.84 41.81
C LYS A 48 34.50 14.92 41.47
N LYS A 49 34.09 14.04 42.40
CA LYS A 49 32.92 13.16 42.22
C LYS A 49 31.63 13.95 42.04
N LYS A 50 31.44 15.04 42.78
CA LYS A 50 30.28 15.94 42.61
C LYS A 50 30.30 16.65 41.25
N GLU A 51 31.46 17.09 40.79
CA GLU A 51 31.60 17.75 39.48
C GLU A 51 31.36 16.77 38.31
N GLU A 52 31.84 15.53 38.44
CA GLU A 52 31.61 14.45 37.46
C GLU A 52 30.14 14.03 37.42
N ALA A 53 29.48 13.90 38.58
CA ALA A 53 28.04 13.64 38.66
C ALA A 53 27.22 14.76 37.99
N LYS A 54 27.60 16.03 38.20
CA LYS A 54 26.94 17.18 37.56
C LYS A 54 27.09 17.16 36.03
N LYS A 55 28.28 16.84 35.52
CA LYS A 55 28.52 16.69 34.07
C LYS A 55 27.71 15.56 33.46
N LEU A 56 27.58 14.43 34.17
CA LEU A 56 26.78 13.29 33.73
C LEU A 56 25.28 13.64 33.67
N GLU A 57 24.78 14.40 34.65
CA GLU A 57 23.38 14.84 34.68
C GLU A 57 23.07 15.86 33.58
N GLU A 58 23.98 16.79 33.31
CA GLU A 58 23.89 17.72 32.18
C GLU A 58 23.89 16.97 30.84
N GLN A 59 24.73 15.95 30.69
CA GLN A 59 24.73 15.08 29.50
C GLN A 59 23.39 14.35 29.31
N LYS A 60 22.80 13.82 30.39
CA LYS A 60 21.49 13.17 30.33
C LYS A 60 20.38 14.14 29.92
N GLN A 61 20.38 15.35 30.45
CA GLN A 61 19.41 16.39 30.08
C GLN A 61 19.53 16.79 28.59
N ILE A 62 20.76 16.92 28.08
CA ILE A 62 21.00 17.19 26.66
C ILE A 62 20.50 16.03 25.79
N GLU A 63 20.75 14.78 26.19
CA GLU A 63 20.27 13.61 25.45
C GLU A 63 18.74 13.50 25.45
N GLU A 64 18.09 13.79 26.58
CA GLU A 64 16.63 13.82 26.72
C GLU A 64 16.02 14.95 25.85
N GLN A 65 16.63 16.13 25.85
CA GLN A 65 16.20 17.25 25.02
C GLN A 65 16.33 16.93 23.52
N LYS A 66 17.42 16.26 23.11
CA LYS A 66 17.60 15.77 21.73
C LYS A 66 16.52 14.76 21.34
N LYS A 67 16.19 13.81 22.21
CA LYS A 67 15.11 12.83 21.98
C LYS A 67 13.75 13.52 21.83
N LEU A 68 13.46 14.51 22.67
CA LEU A 68 12.22 15.28 22.57
C LEU A 68 12.14 16.10 21.27
N GLU A 69 13.26 16.70 20.84
CA GLU A 69 13.32 17.45 19.58
C GLU A 69 13.17 16.53 18.37
N GLU A 70 13.79 15.34 18.39
CA GLU A 70 13.61 14.31 17.37
C GLU A 70 12.16 13.81 17.30
N GLN A 71 11.53 13.58 18.46
CA GLN A 71 10.13 13.20 18.53
C GLN A 71 9.21 14.28 17.97
N LYS A 72 9.46 15.56 18.29
CA LYS A 72 8.71 16.69 17.72
C LYS A 72 8.86 16.77 16.20
N LYS A 73 10.09 16.62 15.67
CA LYS A 73 10.33 16.60 14.22
C LYS A 73 9.59 15.46 13.54
N LEU A 74 9.58 14.27 14.14
CA LEU A 74 8.85 13.12 13.61
C LEU A 74 7.32 13.35 13.63
N GLU A 75 6.80 13.99 14.68
CA GLU A 75 5.38 14.33 14.78
C GLU A 75 4.96 15.40 13.75
N GLU A 76 5.77 16.43 13.57
CA GLU A 76 5.56 17.45 12.53
C GLU A 76 5.61 16.85 11.12
N GLN A 77 6.56 15.95 10.86
CA GLN A 77 6.64 15.23 9.59
C GLN A 77 5.37 14.40 9.33
N LYS A 78 4.90 13.65 10.35
CA LYS A 78 3.65 12.86 10.24
C LYS A 78 2.43 13.74 9.95
N LYS A 79 2.30 14.88 10.64
CA LYS A 79 1.21 15.83 10.40
C LYS A 79 1.27 16.43 8.98
N ALA A 80 2.46 16.78 8.51
CA ALA A 80 2.65 17.28 7.16
C ALA A 80 2.33 16.23 6.09
N GLU A 81 2.71 14.97 6.31
CA GLU A 81 2.39 13.85 5.42
C GLU A 81 0.89 13.57 5.40
N GLU A 82 0.23 13.60 6.56
CA GLU A 82 -1.22 13.44 6.67
C GLU A 82 -1.98 14.56 5.95
N ALA A 83 -1.56 15.82 6.10
CA ALA A 83 -2.15 16.95 5.40
C ALA A 83 -2.04 16.81 3.87
N LYS A 84 -0.86 16.42 3.36
CA LYS A 84 -0.66 16.14 1.93
C LYS A 84 -1.54 15.01 1.43
N ARG A 85 -1.67 13.93 2.21
CA ARG A 85 -2.56 12.80 1.90
C ARG A 85 -4.03 13.25 1.80
N GLN A 86 -4.50 14.06 2.74
CA GLN A 86 -5.87 14.58 2.73
C GLN A 86 -6.11 15.49 1.53
N GLU A 87 -5.14 16.33 1.16
CA GLU A 87 -5.21 17.18 -0.03
C GLU A 87 -5.27 16.37 -1.33
N GLU A 88 -4.48 15.30 -1.42
CA GLU A 88 -4.48 14.40 -2.58
C GLU A 88 -5.83 13.69 -2.77
N VAL A 89 -6.39 13.18 -1.66
CA VAL A 89 -7.73 12.56 -1.65
C VAL A 89 -8.79 13.60 -2.04
N LYS A 90 -8.73 14.81 -1.52
CA LYS A 90 -9.67 15.88 -1.86
C LYS A 90 -9.60 16.24 -3.35
N ARG A 91 -8.39 16.35 -3.91
CA ARG A 91 -8.19 16.56 -5.35
C ARG A 91 -8.71 15.38 -6.18
N GLN A 92 -8.59 14.17 -5.66
CA GLN A 92 -9.14 12.99 -6.34
C GLN A 92 -10.66 13.01 -6.38
N GLN A 93 -11.29 13.30 -5.25
CA GLN A 93 -12.75 13.32 -5.11
C GLN A 93 -13.41 14.52 -5.81
N ALA A 94 -12.63 15.51 -6.23
CA ALA A 94 -13.12 16.64 -7.00
C ALA A 94 -13.85 16.17 -8.27
N PRO A 95 -15.04 16.73 -8.58
CA PRO A 95 -15.76 16.38 -9.80
C PRO A 95 -14.91 16.65 -11.04
N VAL A 96 -14.99 15.76 -12.02
CA VAL A 96 -14.47 15.98 -13.38
C VAL A 96 -15.65 16.10 -14.32
N ALA A 97 -15.56 17.00 -15.30
CA ALA A 97 -16.55 17.06 -16.36
C ALA A 97 -16.51 15.75 -17.16
N ILE A 98 -17.60 14.99 -17.11
CA ILE A 98 -17.74 13.76 -17.87
C ILE A 98 -18.65 13.98 -19.09
N ASN A 99 -18.41 13.21 -20.15
CA ASN A 99 -19.19 13.23 -21.36
C ASN A 99 -19.82 11.84 -21.60
N ASN A 100 -21.15 11.78 -21.55
CA ASN A 100 -21.91 10.54 -21.75
C ASN A 100 -21.82 9.99 -23.18
N ASN A 101 -21.23 10.72 -24.12
CA ASN A 101 -20.89 10.21 -25.46
C ASN A 101 -19.49 9.59 -25.51
N VAL A 102 -18.70 9.65 -24.42
CA VAL A 102 -17.34 9.09 -24.36
C VAL A 102 -17.31 7.88 -23.43
N VAL A 103 -16.90 6.73 -23.97
CA VAL A 103 -16.72 5.49 -23.21
C VAL A 103 -15.25 5.08 -23.27
N ALA A 104 -14.63 4.88 -22.10
CA ALA A 104 -13.30 4.31 -22.00
C ALA A 104 -13.39 2.79 -21.82
N ILE A 105 -12.59 2.02 -22.56
CA ILE A 105 -12.54 0.56 -22.49
C ILE A 105 -11.13 0.11 -22.12
N ASP A 106 -11.03 -0.60 -21.00
CA ASP A 106 -9.83 -1.26 -20.53
C ASP A 106 -9.92 -2.77 -20.74
N ALA A 107 -9.13 -3.27 -21.69
CA ALA A 107 -8.84 -4.69 -21.75
C ALA A 107 -7.90 -5.03 -20.59
N GLY A 108 -8.39 -5.78 -19.59
CA GLY A 108 -7.64 -6.16 -18.41
C GLY A 108 -6.28 -6.78 -18.75
N HIS A 109 -5.32 -6.63 -17.84
CA HIS A 109 -3.97 -7.21 -17.97
C HIS A 109 -3.20 -6.73 -19.22
N GLN A 110 -2.09 -7.39 -19.50
CA GLN A 110 -1.17 -7.17 -20.62
C GLN A 110 -0.23 -8.39 -20.73
N ALA A 111 0.52 -8.53 -21.81
CA ALA A 111 1.37 -9.71 -22.06
C ALA A 111 2.39 -9.97 -20.95
N ARG A 112 2.90 -8.91 -20.31
CA ARG A 112 3.86 -8.98 -19.21
C ARG A 112 3.35 -8.17 -18.02
N GLY A 113 3.01 -8.83 -16.92
CA GLY A 113 2.66 -8.15 -15.67
C GLY A 113 3.79 -7.24 -15.17
N ASN A 114 3.45 -6.27 -14.33
CA ASN A 114 4.39 -5.37 -13.67
C ASN A 114 4.20 -5.47 -12.15
N SER A 115 5.13 -6.17 -11.49
CA SER A 115 5.11 -6.42 -10.05
C SER A 115 5.68 -5.27 -9.21
N GLN A 116 6.15 -4.18 -9.84
CA GLN A 116 6.45 -2.96 -9.08
C GLN A 116 5.20 -2.47 -8.36
N LEU A 117 5.39 -1.81 -7.23
CA LEU A 117 4.29 -1.38 -6.38
C LEU A 117 3.73 -0.02 -6.83
N GLU A 118 2.42 0.15 -6.64
CA GLU A 118 1.69 1.42 -6.72
C GLU A 118 0.72 1.53 -5.53
N PRO A 119 0.37 2.76 -5.09
CA PRO A 119 -0.66 2.95 -4.07
C PRO A 119 -2.03 2.43 -4.54
N ILE A 120 -2.77 1.78 -3.62
CA ILE A 120 -4.12 1.29 -3.94
C ILE A 120 -5.12 2.41 -4.22
N GLY A 121 -4.79 3.66 -3.91
CA GLY A 121 -5.60 4.86 -4.12
C GLY A 121 -4.78 6.11 -3.80
N PRO A 122 -5.27 7.32 -4.12
CA PRO A 122 -4.56 8.56 -3.83
C PRO A 122 -4.27 8.73 -2.34
N GLY A 123 -3.02 9.07 -2.04
CA GLY A 123 -2.53 9.18 -0.67
C GLY A 123 -2.55 7.88 0.15
N ALA A 124 -2.80 6.70 -0.44
CA ALA A 124 -2.78 5.45 0.32
C ALA A 124 -1.35 5.02 0.68
N SER A 125 -1.14 4.62 1.94
CA SER A 125 0.11 3.94 2.35
C SER A 125 0.15 2.49 1.89
N THR A 126 -1.02 1.83 1.78
CA THR A 126 -1.13 0.48 1.23
C THR A 126 -0.81 0.49 -0.26
N GLN A 127 0.05 -0.43 -0.66
CA GLN A 127 0.47 -0.61 -2.05
C GLN A 127 0.12 -2.00 -2.57
N LYS A 128 0.07 -2.13 -3.90
CA LYS A 128 -0.11 -3.39 -4.62
C LYS A 128 0.67 -3.39 -5.92
N ALA A 129 0.80 -4.54 -6.57
CA ALA A 129 1.42 -4.63 -7.89
C ALA A 129 0.67 -3.75 -8.91
N LYS A 130 1.45 -3.04 -9.75
CA LYS A 130 0.95 -2.15 -10.80
C LYS A 130 -0.05 -2.83 -11.72
N VAL A 131 0.23 -4.05 -12.18
CA VAL A 131 -0.70 -4.86 -12.97
C VAL A 131 -0.27 -6.33 -12.95
N ALA A 132 -1.21 -7.24 -12.70
CA ALA A 132 -0.95 -8.68 -12.74
C ALA A 132 -0.94 -9.22 -14.19
N GLY A 133 -0.34 -10.39 -14.41
CA GLY A 133 -0.33 -11.06 -15.73
C GLY A 133 -1.68 -11.65 -16.16
N GLY A 134 -2.63 -11.80 -15.23
CA GLY A 134 -3.94 -12.41 -15.47
C GLY A 134 -3.91 -13.95 -15.41
N ALA A 135 -5.08 -14.55 -15.54
CA ALA A 135 -5.23 -16.00 -15.60
C ALA A 135 -4.95 -16.55 -17.02
N THR A 136 -4.94 -17.88 -17.16
CA THR A 136 -4.86 -18.56 -18.47
C THR A 136 -5.95 -19.61 -18.54
N GLY A 137 -6.65 -19.66 -19.67
CA GLY A 137 -7.76 -20.59 -19.86
C GLY A 137 -7.34 -22.04 -19.72
N THR A 138 -8.14 -22.82 -18.99
CA THR A 138 -7.82 -24.22 -18.67
C THR A 138 -8.04 -25.16 -19.87
N ALA A 139 -8.94 -24.82 -20.79
CA ALA A 139 -9.26 -25.59 -21.97
C ALA A 139 -8.58 -25.06 -23.24
N THR A 140 -8.63 -23.75 -23.49
CA THR A 140 -8.10 -23.12 -24.71
C THR A 140 -6.61 -22.79 -24.60
N ARG A 141 -6.09 -22.66 -23.37
CA ARG A 141 -4.76 -22.13 -23.06
C ARG A 141 -4.53 -20.70 -23.51
N ILE A 142 -5.59 -19.96 -23.86
CA ILE A 142 -5.50 -18.55 -24.20
C ILE A 142 -5.35 -17.73 -22.91
N PRO A 143 -4.35 -16.84 -22.81
CA PRO A 143 -4.21 -15.94 -21.67
C PRO A 143 -5.36 -14.93 -21.59
N GLU A 144 -5.78 -14.58 -20.37
CA GLU A 144 -6.87 -13.64 -20.11
C GLU A 144 -6.67 -12.29 -20.81
N TYR A 145 -5.43 -11.76 -20.84
CA TYR A 145 -5.13 -10.50 -21.52
C TYR A 145 -5.49 -10.53 -23.01
N GLN A 146 -5.45 -11.70 -23.65
CA GLN A 146 -5.80 -11.86 -25.05
C GLN A 146 -7.31 -11.94 -25.22
N THR A 147 -8.00 -12.72 -24.38
CA THR A 147 -9.47 -12.81 -24.36
C THR A 147 -10.10 -11.43 -24.17
N THR A 148 -9.62 -10.69 -23.15
CA THR A 148 -10.13 -9.35 -22.81
C THR A 148 -9.88 -8.34 -23.93
N LEU A 149 -8.72 -8.38 -24.62
CA LEU A 149 -8.45 -7.52 -25.76
C LEU A 149 -9.39 -7.82 -26.93
N ASN A 150 -9.58 -9.10 -27.27
CA ASN A 150 -10.44 -9.52 -28.36
C ASN A 150 -11.89 -9.05 -28.15
N VAL A 151 -12.42 -9.23 -26.95
CA VAL A 151 -13.77 -8.73 -26.59
C VAL A 151 -13.81 -7.20 -26.62
N SER A 152 -12.80 -6.53 -26.07
CA SER A 152 -12.76 -5.06 -26.00
C SER A 152 -12.76 -4.40 -27.39
N LEU A 153 -12.09 -5.00 -28.37
CA LEU A 153 -12.09 -4.53 -29.76
C LEU A 153 -13.47 -4.67 -30.41
N LYS A 154 -14.18 -5.77 -30.17
CA LYS A 154 -15.57 -5.94 -30.63
C LYS A 154 -16.51 -4.95 -29.94
N LEU A 155 -16.35 -4.74 -28.64
CA LEU A 155 -17.12 -3.75 -27.88
C LEU A 155 -16.90 -2.33 -28.41
N ARG A 156 -15.64 -1.97 -28.74
CA ARG A 156 -15.32 -0.70 -29.40
C ARG A 156 -16.14 -0.54 -30.67
N ASP A 157 -16.13 -1.53 -31.54
CA ASP A 157 -16.81 -1.45 -32.85
C ASP A 157 -18.32 -1.31 -32.68
N VAL A 158 -18.93 -2.09 -31.76
CA VAL A 158 -20.35 -1.95 -31.42
C VAL A 158 -20.66 -0.55 -30.90
N LEU A 159 -19.90 -0.03 -29.94
CA LEU A 159 -20.15 1.29 -29.37
C LEU A 159 -19.94 2.42 -30.38
N GLN A 160 -18.91 2.33 -31.23
CA GLN A 160 -18.69 3.29 -32.31
C GLN A 160 -19.86 3.30 -33.30
N SER A 161 -20.40 2.13 -33.66
CA SER A 161 -21.60 2.03 -34.51
C SER A 161 -22.84 2.68 -33.87
N ARG A 162 -22.91 2.73 -32.53
CA ARG A 162 -23.97 3.41 -31.75
C ARG A 162 -23.68 4.89 -31.49
N GLY A 163 -22.65 5.45 -32.12
CA GLY A 163 -22.31 6.88 -32.04
C GLY A 163 -21.52 7.29 -30.80
N TYR A 164 -20.95 6.36 -30.04
CA TYR A 164 -20.02 6.69 -28.96
C TYR A 164 -18.63 7.02 -29.50
N LYS A 165 -17.98 8.00 -28.87
CA LYS A 165 -16.53 8.15 -28.94
C LYS A 165 -15.91 7.13 -27.98
N VAL A 166 -15.14 6.18 -28.51
CA VAL A 166 -14.48 5.16 -27.71
C VAL A 166 -13.01 5.51 -27.47
N VAL A 167 -12.58 5.44 -26.22
CA VAL A 167 -11.17 5.55 -25.81
C VAL A 167 -10.69 4.18 -25.35
N MET A 168 -9.85 3.54 -26.16
CA MET A 168 -9.18 2.30 -25.77
C MET A 168 -7.99 2.63 -24.86
N ILE A 169 -7.92 1.99 -23.69
CA ILE A 169 -6.76 2.10 -22.79
C ILE A 169 -5.55 1.37 -23.37
N ARG A 170 -5.78 0.25 -24.07
CA ARG A 170 -4.78 -0.43 -24.89
C ARG A 170 -5.41 -1.07 -26.12
N THR A 171 -4.63 -1.16 -27.19
CA THR A 171 -5.01 -1.82 -28.44
C THR A 171 -4.08 -2.99 -28.81
N THR A 172 -3.02 -3.20 -28.02
CA THR A 172 -2.07 -4.30 -28.16
C THR A 172 -1.84 -4.97 -26.80
N ASN A 173 -1.18 -6.13 -26.79
CA ASN A 173 -0.79 -6.82 -25.55
C ASN A 173 0.60 -6.40 -25.06
N ASP A 174 1.44 -5.85 -25.94
CA ASP A 174 2.80 -5.40 -25.62
C ASP A 174 2.77 -3.95 -25.13
N VAL A 175 2.29 -3.79 -23.90
CA VAL A 175 2.21 -2.52 -23.19
C VAL A 175 2.73 -2.68 -21.77
N ASN A 176 3.06 -1.57 -21.12
CA ASN A 176 3.39 -1.54 -19.70
C ASN A 176 2.62 -0.40 -19.03
N ILE A 177 1.35 -0.67 -18.69
CA ILE A 177 0.42 0.33 -18.13
C ILE A 177 -0.11 -0.16 -16.79
N SER A 178 0.13 0.60 -15.72
CA SER A 178 -0.33 0.30 -14.37
C SER A 178 -1.84 0.51 -14.23
N ASN A 179 -2.47 -0.11 -13.22
CA ASN A 179 -3.90 0.09 -12.99
C ASN A 179 -4.27 1.53 -12.65
N ARG A 180 -3.38 2.26 -11.95
CA ARG A 180 -3.50 3.70 -11.77
C ARG A 180 -3.49 4.45 -13.11
N GLU A 181 -2.50 4.20 -13.97
CA GLU A 181 -2.39 4.88 -15.28
C GLU A 181 -3.62 4.62 -16.14
N ARG A 182 -4.17 3.39 -16.13
CA ARG A 182 -5.42 3.02 -16.83
C ARG A 182 -6.61 3.86 -16.37
N ALA A 183 -6.74 4.07 -15.06
CA ALA A 183 -7.78 4.93 -14.49
C ALA A 183 -7.56 6.41 -14.85
N GLU A 184 -6.32 6.90 -14.77
CA GLU A 184 -5.97 8.27 -15.14
C GLU A 184 -6.25 8.56 -16.62
N MET A 185 -5.98 7.61 -17.53
CA MET A 185 -6.33 7.72 -18.94
C MET A 185 -7.84 7.87 -19.16
N ALA A 186 -8.67 7.10 -18.45
CA ALA A 186 -10.13 7.24 -18.52
C ALA A 186 -10.61 8.59 -17.97
N ASN A 187 -10.02 9.05 -16.86
CA ASN A 187 -10.31 10.36 -16.28
C ASN A 187 -9.96 11.50 -17.24
N ASN A 188 -8.77 11.44 -17.85
CA ASN A 188 -8.26 12.45 -18.78
C ASN A 188 -9.08 12.50 -20.07
N ALA A 189 -9.70 11.38 -20.47
CA ALA A 189 -10.62 11.33 -21.58
C ALA A 189 -11.97 12.02 -21.28
N GLY A 190 -12.27 12.33 -20.01
CA GLY A 190 -13.58 12.80 -19.58
C GLY A 190 -14.68 11.78 -19.88
N ALA A 191 -14.37 10.49 -19.78
CA ALA A 191 -15.33 9.44 -20.11
C ALA A 191 -16.53 9.47 -19.15
N GLY A 192 -17.74 9.24 -19.68
CA GLY A 192 -18.95 9.06 -18.88
C GLY A 192 -19.07 7.64 -18.29
N ALA A 193 -18.40 6.68 -18.92
CA ALA A 193 -18.31 5.30 -18.43
C ALA A 193 -16.91 4.74 -18.70
N PHE A 194 -16.33 4.08 -17.70
CA PHE A 194 -15.07 3.35 -17.80
C PHE A 194 -15.31 1.86 -17.59
N ILE A 195 -15.17 1.07 -18.65
CA ILE A 195 -15.48 -0.36 -18.68
C ILE A 195 -14.19 -1.15 -18.68
N ARG A 196 -13.95 -1.91 -17.62
CA ARG A 196 -12.79 -2.79 -17.47
C ARG A 196 -13.23 -4.23 -17.64
N LEU A 197 -12.68 -4.93 -18.64
CA LEU A 197 -13.05 -6.31 -18.95
C LEU A 197 -12.00 -7.27 -18.42
N HIS A 198 -12.45 -8.26 -17.65
CA HIS A 198 -11.65 -9.31 -17.06
C HIS A 198 -12.32 -10.68 -17.22
N CYS A 199 -11.59 -11.75 -16.92
CA CYS A 199 -12.15 -13.07 -16.72
C CYS A 199 -11.68 -13.60 -15.37
N ASP A 200 -12.62 -14.12 -14.58
CA ASP A 200 -12.33 -14.62 -13.25
C ASP A 200 -11.60 -15.97 -13.34
N GLY A 201 -10.92 -16.33 -12.26
CA GLY A 201 -10.18 -17.56 -12.15
C GLY A 201 -10.06 -17.99 -10.70
N ILE A 202 -10.55 -19.19 -10.40
CA ILE A 202 -10.44 -19.79 -9.07
C ILE A 202 -10.02 -21.26 -9.19
N GLY A 203 -9.40 -21.80 -8.14
CA GLY A 203 -8.97 -23.21 -8.05
C GLY A 203 -10.11 -24.25 -8.03
N ASN A 204 -11.28 -23.92 -8.57
CA ASN A 204 -12.43 -24.80 -8.68
C ASN A 204 -13.06 -24.63 -10.08
N SER A 205 -12.95 -25.66 -10.91
CA SER A 205 -13.46 -25.67 -12.29
C SER A 205 -14.99 -25.75 -12.38
N GLY A 206 -15.71 -25.98 -11.28
CA GLY A 206 -17.17 -26.00 -11.26
C GLY A 206 -17.82 -24.62 -11.11
N VAL A 207 -17.04 -23.58 -10.81
CA VAL A 207 -17.56 -22.22 -10.64
C VAL A 207 -17.77 -21.56 -12.01
N THR A 208 -18.93 -20.93 -12.18
CA THR A 208 -19.36 -20.26 -13.42
C THR A 208 -20.10 -18.97 -13.11
N GLY A 209 -20.24 -18.12 -14.14
CA GLY A 209 -21.01 -16.89 -14.11
C GLY A 209 -20.17 -15.62 -14.10
N ALA A 210 -20.83 -14.51 -14.38
CA ALA A 210 -20.23 -13.18 -14.39
C ALA A 210 -20.56 -12.40 -13.13
N SER A 211 -19.66 -11.48 -12.77
CA SER A 211 -19.84 -10.53 -11.67
C SER A 211 -19.25 -9.18 -12.02
N VAL A 212 -19.60 -8.13 -11.27
CA VAL A 212 -18.90 -6.84 -11.37
C VAL A 212 -18.24 -6.52 -10.05
N GLN A 213 -16.97 -6.13 -10.11
CA GLN A 213 -16.27 -5.52 -8.97
C GLN A 213 -16.53 -4.01 -9.00
N GLU A 214 -17.07 -3.47 -7.91
CA GLU A 214 -17.53 -2.07 -7.80
C GLU A 214 -16.92 -1.39 -6.56
N PRO A 215 -16.84 -0.05 -6.53
CA PRO A 215 -16.43 0.64 -5.32
C PRO A 215 -17.46 0.45 -4.20
N ALA A 216 -16.97 0.16 -2.99
CA ALA A 216 -17.84 0.03 -1.83
C ALA A 216 -18.37 1.39 -1.35
N ASN A 217 -19.53 1.38 -0.68
CA ASN A 217 -20.02 2.55 0.05
C ASN A 217 -18.98 3.01 1.08
N GLY A 218 -18.73 4.32 1.16
CA GLY A 218 -17.69 4.86 2.03
C GLY A 218 -16.26 4.67 1.51
N ASN A 219 -16.07 4.36 0.21
CA ASN A 219 -14.75 4.34 -0.41
C ASN A 219 -14.03 5.68 -0.15
N LEU A 220 -12.82 5.60 0.42
CA LEU A 220 -12.07 6.77 0.86
C LEU A 220 -11.49 7.60 -0.29
N TYR A 221 -11.42 7.05 -1.50
CA TYR A 221 -10.69 7.61 -2.63
C TYR A 221 -11.62 8.23 -3.68
N MET A 222 -12.88 7.80 -3.71
CA MET A 222 -13.87 8.24 -4.68
C MET A 222 -14.93 9.11 -4.01
N SER A 223 -15.48 10.07 -4.77
CA SER A 223 -16.63 10.85 -4.29
C SER A 223 -17.86 9.94 -4.16
N ALA A 224 -18.75 10.23 -3.21
CA ALA A 224 -19.98 9.45 -3.02
C ALA A 224 -20.83 9.38 -4.31
N GLY A 225 -20.88 10.49 -5.07
CA GLY A 225 -21.56 10.52 -6.37
C GLY A 225 -20.93 9.57 -7.39
N ASN A 226 -19.60 9.50 -7.47
CA ASN A 226 -18.94 8.57 -8.38
C ASN A 226 -19.10 7.10 -7.94
N VAL A 227 -19.11 6.83 -6.64
CA VAL A 227 -19.42 5.49 -6.10
C VAL A 227 -20.82 5.05 -6.56
N SER A 228 -21.84 5.87 -6.32
CA SER A 228 -23.22 5.56 -6.73
C SER A 228 -23.36 5.42 -8.25
N ALA A 229 -22.71 6.29 -9.03
CA ALA A 229 -22.71 6.21 -10.48
C ALA A 229 -22.04 4.93 -11.00
N SER A 230 -20.92 4.51 -10.39
CA SER A 230 -20.21 3.27 -10.72
C SER A 230 -21.04 2.02 -10.40
N GLN A 231 -21.74 2.01 -9.26
CA GLN A 231 -22.65 0.91 -8.89
C GLN A 231 -23.85 0.80 -9.85
N SER A 232 -24.41 1.95 -10.28
CA SER A 232 -25.48 1.99 -11.27
C SER A 232 -25.01 1.48 -12.65
N LEU A 233 -23.83 1.92 -13.10
CA LEU A 233 -23.19 1.44 -14.32
C LEU A 233 -22.93 -0.06 -14.26
N GLY A 234 -22.32 -0.55 -13.17
CA GLY A 234 -22.02 -1.97 -12.98
C GLY A 234 -23.27 -2.84 -13.02
N ARG A 235 -24.36 -2.39 -12.37
CA ARG A 235 -25.63 -3.13 -12.34
C ARG A 235 -26.30 -3.22 -13.70
N THR A 236 -26.36 -2.11 -14.43
CA THR A 236 -26.96 -2.07 -15.77
C THR A 236 -26.14 -2.92 -16.75
N VAL A 237 -24.83 -2.77 -16.76
CA VAL A 237 -23.91 -3.59 -17.57
C VAL A 237 -24.07 -5.08 -17.26
N LEU A 238 -24.02 -5.50 -16.00
CA LEU A 238 -24.11 -6.93 -15.67
C LEU A 238 -25.45 -7.53 -16.06
N ASN A 239 -26.56 -6.82 -15.80
CA ASN A 239 -27.90 -7.32 -16.10
C ASN A 239 -28.09 -7.55 -17.60
N HIS A 240 -27.73 -6.57 -18.43
CA HIS A 240 -27.85 -6.68 -19.88
C HIS A 240 -26.84 -7.67 -20.48
N TYR A 241 -25.62 -7.71 -19.95
CA TYR A 241 -24.62 -8.71 -20.31
C TYR A 241 -25.15 -10.13 -20.07
N CYS A 242 -25.64 -10.43 -18.87
CA CYS A 242 -26.15 -11.75 -18.52
C CYS A 242 -27.42 -12.10 -19.29
N SER A 243 -28.34 -11.16 -19.46
CA SER A 243 -29.57 -11.38 -20.24
C SER A 243 -29.27 -11.68 -21.71
N THR A 244 -28.30 -10.99 -22.31
CA THR A 244 -27.93 -11.18 -23.71
C THR A 244 -27.15 -12.49 -23.90
N THR A 245 -26.16 -12.76 -23.04
CA THR A 245 -25.25 -13.91 -23.20
C THR A 245 -25.82 -15.22 -22.68
N GLY A 246 -26.72 -15.18 -21.70
CA GLY A 246 -27.15 -16.34 -20.93
C GLY A 246 -26.15 -16.78 -19.85
N ILE A 247 -25.05 -16.05 -19.63
CA ILE A 247 -24.11 -16.32 -18.54
C ILE A 247 -24.79 -16.02 -17.20
N ARG A 248 -24.58 -16.91 -16.23
CA ARG A 248 -25.15 -16.78 -14.88
C ARG A 248 -24.73 -15.46 -14.26
N ASN A 249 -25.70 -14.69 -13.76
CA ASN A 249 -25.44 -13.47 -13.00
C ASN A 249 -25.08 -13.82 -11.54
N ARG A 250 -23.88 -13.43 -11.08
CA ARG A 250 -23.42 -13.62 -9.70
C ARG A 250 -23.52 -12.35 -8.84
N GLY A 251 -23.98 -11.24 -9.42
CA GLY A 251 -24.18 -9.98 -8.74
C GLY A 251 -22.91 -9.13 -8.64
N MET A 252 -22.99 -8.14 -7.74
CA MET A 252 -21.94 -7.15 -7.50
C MET A 252 -21.04 -7.56 -6.34
N ALA A 253 -19.76 -7.20 -6.43
CA ALA A 253 -18.75 -7.38 -5.39
C ALA A 253 -18.13 -6.03 -5.04
N ALA A 254 -18.54 -5.47 -3.91
CA ALA A 254 -18.00 -4.20 -3.41
C ALA A 254 -16.56 -4.35 -2.92
N ARG A 255 -15.66 -3.46 -3.36
CA ARG A 255 -14.21 -3.50 -3.11
C ARG A 255 -13.65 -2.10 -2.84
N ASN A 256 -12.56 -2.04 -2.06
CA ASN A 256 -11.81 -0.81 -1.76
C ASN A 256 -10.29 -0.99 -1.94
N ASP A 257 -9.84 -2.13 -2.47
CA ASP A 257 -8.44 -2.55 -2.59
C ASP A 257 -7.93 -2.56 -4.05
N LEU A 258 -8.73 -2.05 -4.99
CA LEU A 258 -8.43 -2.07 -6.41
C LEU A 258 -7.96 -0.68 -6.86
N SER A 259 -6.65 -0.54 -7.11
CA SER A 259 -6.08 0.71 -7.68
C SER A 259 -6.78 1.13 -8.97
N GLY A 260 -7.17 0.16 -9.79
CA GLY A 260 -7.91 0.40 -11.02
C GLY A 260 -9.30 1.01 -10.87
N ILE A 261 -9.89 0.96 -9.66
CA ILE A 261 -11.17 1.57 -9.30
C ILE A 261 -10.93 2.84 -8.49
N ASN A 262 -10.12 2.75 -7.43
CA ASN A 262 -9.91 3.84 -6.47
C ASN A 262 -9.27 5.10 -7.09
N TRP A 263 -8.55 4.97 -8.20
CA TRP A 263 -7.99 6.10 -8.96
C TRP A 263 -8.96 6.68 -10.00
N CYS A 264 -10.20 6.20 -10.09
CA CYS A 264 -11.21 6.72 -11.02
C CYS A 264 -11.92 7.96 -10.47
N LYS A 265 -12.09 8.94 -11.35
CA LYS A 265 -12.97 10.12 -11.21
C LYS A 265 -14.21 10.00 -12.11
N THR A 266 -14.13 9.16 -13.13
CA THR A 266 -15.23 8.70 -13.99
C THR A 266 -15.93 7.48 -13.37
N PRO A 267 -17.24 7.26 -13.64
CA PRO A 267 -17.94 6.03 -13.28
C PRO A 267 -17.27 4.78 -13.86
N VAL A 268 -16.95 3.80 -13.02
CA VAL A 268 -16.16 2.61 -13.41
C VAL A 268 -16.92 1.30 -13.15
N CYS A 269 -16.81 0.37 -14.10
CA CYS A 269 -17.34 -0.99 -13.99
C CYS A 269 -16.24 -1.98 -14.36
N LEU A 270 -15.82 -2.83 -13.42
CA LEU A 270 -14.93 -3.97 -13.70
C LEU A 270 -15.78 -5.23 -13.83
N LEU A 271 -16.03 -5.66 -15.07
CA LEU A 271 -16.81 -6.84 -15.39
C LEU A 271 -15.90 -8.07 -15.47
N GLU A 272 -16.11 -9.01 -14.55
CA GLU A 272 -15.65 -10.39 -14.69
C GLU A 272 -16.62 -11.12 -15.61
N MET A 273 -16.23 -11.33 -16.86
CA MET A 273 -17.14 -11.85 -17.91
C MET A 273 -17.54 -13.31 -17.68
N GLY A 274 -16.74 -14.07 -16.94
CA GLY A 274 -16.95 -15.48 -16.64
C GLY A 274 -15.68 -16.09 -16.06
N PHE A 275 -15.72 -17.36 -15.68
CA PHE A 275 -14.60 -18.08 -15.10
C PHE A 275 -13.78 -18.76 -16.19
N ILE A 276 -12.61 -18.22 -16.51
CA ILE A 276 -11.67 -18.86 -17.45
C ILE A 276 -11.07 -20.16 -16.88
N SER A 277 -11.22 -20.38 -15.56
CA SER A 277 -10.91 -21.64 -14.89
C SER A 277 -11.93 -22.76 -15.15
N ASN A 278 -13.15 -22.43 -15.61
CA ASN A 278 -14.15 -23.40 -16.07
C ASN A 278 -13.96 -23.66 -17.57
N GLY A 279 -13.80 -24.93 -17.96
CA GLY A 279 -13.46 -25.27 -19.35
C GLY A 279 -14.53 -24.93 -20.39
N ASP A 280 -15.81 -24.89 -20.00
CA ASP A 280 -16.89 -24.53 -20.92
C ASP A 280 -17.03 -23.02 -21.07
N GLU A 281 -16.89 -22.26 -19.98
CA GLU A 281 -16.84 -20.80 -20.04
C GLU A 281 -15.59 -20.32 -20.76
N ASP A 282 -14.41 -20.92 -20.55
CA ASP A 282 -13.19 -20.62 -21.31
C ASP A 282 -13.41 -20.76 -22.83
N ARG A 283 -13.97 -21.90 -23.27
CA ARG A 283 -14.31 -22.12 -24.69
C ARG A 283 -15.29 -21.08 -25.22
N LYS A 284 -16.32 -20.72 -24.44
CA LYS A 284 -17.31 -19.69 -24.82
C LYS A 284 -16.68 -18.31 -24.90
N LEU A 285 -15.92 -17.89 -23.89
CA LEU A 285 -15.25 -16.59 -23.82
C LEU A 285 -14.24 -16.40 -24.97
N ASN A 286 -13.72 -17.49 -25.53
CA ASN A 286 -12.81 -17.48 -26.67
C ASN A 286 -13.47 -17.84 -28.02
N ASN A 287 -14.80 -17.97 -28.07
CA ASN A 287 -15.55 -18.14 -29.32
C ASN A 287 -15.90 -16.76 -29.91
N SER A 288 -15.53 -16.50 -31.18
CA SER A 288 -15.70 -15.17 -31.80
C SER A 288 -17.15 -14.67 -31.84
N ASP A 289 -18.12 -15.55 -32.12
CA ASP A 289 -19.54 -15.18 -32.20
C ASP A 289 -20.10 -14.90 -30.81
N PHE A 290 -19.69 -15.69 -29.82
CA PHE A 290 -20.05 -15.44 -28.43
C PHE A 290 -19.41 -14.15 -27.90
N GLN A 291 -18.17 -13.83 -28.28
CA GLN A 291 -17.55 -12.54 -27.97
C GLN A 291 -18.30 -11.35 -28.59
N GLN A 292 -18.87 -11.53 -29.78
CA GLN A 292 -19.74 -10.51 -30.39
C GLN A 292 -21.02 -10.32 -29.55
N LYS A 293 -21.63 -11.42 -29.10
CA LYS A 293 -22.78 -11.40 -28.19
C LYS A 293 -22.46 -10.74 -26.84
N ILE A 294 -21.26 -10.97 -26.31
CA ILE A 294 -20.73 -10.29 -25.12
C ILE A 294 -20.66 -8.78 -25.36
N ALA A 295 -20.05 -8.35 -26.46
CA ALA A 295 -19.90 -6.95 -26.82
C ALA A 295 -21.26 -6.24 -26.93
N GLU A 296 -22.24 -6.88 -27.58
CA GLU A 296 -23.61 -6.38 -27.68
C GLU A 296 -24.30 -6.27 -26.31
N GLY A 297 -24.16 -7.29 -25.45
CA GLY A 297 -24.74 -7.28 -24.11
C GLY A 297 -24.18 -6.17 -23.22
N ILE A 298 -22.86 -5.93 -23.29
CA ILE A 298 -22.22 -4.82 -22.57
C ILE A 298 -22.69 -3.48 -23.13
N ALA A 299 -22.72 -3.31 -24.46
CA ALA A 299 -23.18 -2.07 -25.09
C ALA A 299 -24.65 -1.75 -24.74
N ASN A 300 -25.52 -2.77 -24.67
CA ASN A 300 -26.91 -2.61 -24.24
C ASN A 300 -27.00 -2.08 -22.80
N GLY A 301 -26.13 -2.55 -21.90
CA GLY A 301 -26.08 -2.05 -20.53
C GLY A 301 -25.55 -0.61 -20.44
N ILE A 302 -24.62 -0.22 -21.30
CA ILE A 302 -24.10 1.14 -21.40
C ILE A 302 -25.18 2.11 -21.92
N ASP A 303 -25.95 1.70 -22.94
CA ASP A 303 -27.09 2.47 -23.42
C ASP A 303 -28.13 2.66 -22.32
N ALA A 304 -28.48 1.59 -21.61
CA ALA A 304 -29.39 1.65 -20.48
C ALA A 304 -28.89 2.57 -19.35
N TYR A 305 -27.59 2.57 -19.06
CA TYR A 305 -26.97 3.47 -18.09
C TYR A 305 -27.10 4.95 -18.48
N PHE A 306 -26.89 5.27 -19.77
CA PHE A 306 -27.01 6.63 -20.27
C PHE A 306 -28.44 7.03 -20.67
N GLY A 307 -29.40 6.11 -20.61
CA GLY A 307 -30.80 6.36 -20.97
C GLY A 307 -31.02 6.52 -22.48
N ARG A 308 -30.31 5.74 -23.30
CA ARG A 308 -30.44 5.71 -24.76
C ARG A 308 -31.30 4.56 -25.26
#